data_AF-A0A355APM5-F1
#
_entry.id   AF-A0A355APM5-F1
#
_cell.length_a   1.000
_cell.length_b   1.000
_cell.length_c   1.000
_cell.angle_alpha   90.00
_cell.angle_beta   90.00
_cell.angle_gamma   90.00
#
_symmetry.space_group_name_H-M   'P 1'
#
loop_
_entity.id
_entity.type
_entity.pdbx_description
1 polymer ?
#
loop_
_entity_poly.entity_id
_entity_poly.type
_entity_poly.pdbx_seq_one_letter_code
_entity_poly.pdbx_strand_id
1 'polypeptide(L)' 'MHQLNCSGCHVALYGGDGAKIYTRLDRQVQTVEGLMGMVTFCNEQARTGLNEFELDDIVAYLKESFNKFEFD' A
#
# COMPACT_ATOMS: atom_id res chain seq x y z
N MET A 1 2.26 10.48 -5.84
CA MET A 1 3.35 9.94 -5.02
C MET A 1 3.34 8.40 -4.98
N HIS A 2 2.24 7.77 -4.56
CA HIS A 2 2.09 6.30 -4.50
C HIS A 2 2.51 5.54 -5.78
N GLN A 3 2.02 5.94 -6.96
CA GLN A 3 2.28 5.21 -8.20
C GLN A 3 3.76 5.25 -8.59
N LEU A 4 4.45 6.36 -8.36
CA LEU A 4 5.87 6.51 -8.69
C LEU A 4 6.77 5.65 -7.78
N ASN A 5 6.41 5.55 -6.51
CA ASN A 5 7.27 4.96 -5.48
C ASN A 5 6.97 3.48 -5.23
N CYS A 6 5.73 3.02 -5.47
CA CYS A 6 5.30 1.67 -5.07
C CYS A 6 4.94 0.77 -6.27
N SER A 7 4.42 1.33 -7.38
CA SER A 7 3.84 0.52 -8.45
C SER A 7 4.85 -0.36 -9.19
N GLY A 8 6.08 0.13 -9.38
CA GLY A 8 7.12 -0.62 -10.10
C GLY A 8 7.50 -1.93 -9.41
N CYS A 9 7.67 -1.89 -8.09
CA CYS A 9 7.95 -3.09 -7.29
C CYS A 9 6.74 -4.05 -7.31
N HIS A 10 5.52 -3.52 -7.20
CA HIS A 10 4.32 -4.35 -7.23
C HIS A 10 4.09 -5.03 -8.58
N VAL A 11 4.34 -4.34 -9.70
CA VAL A 11 4.25 -4.94 -11.04
C VAL A 11 5.27 -6.06 -11.21
N ALA A 12 6.50 -5.86 -10.70
CA ALA A 12 7.55 -6.89 -10.73
C ALA A 12 7.19 -8.11 -9.87
N LEU A 13 6.61 -7.91 -8.69
CA LEU A 13 6.22 -8.99 -7.77
C LEU A 13 4.96 -9.75 -8.22
N TYR A 14 4.01 -9.08 -8.86
CA TYR A 14 2.71 -9.65 -9.23
C TYR A 14 2.54 -9.90 -10.74
N GLY A 15 3.64 -9.86 -11.49
CA GLY A 15 3.68 -10.32 -12.88
C GLY A 15 2.85 -9.49 -13.85
N GLY A 16 2.84 -8.16 -13.69
CA GLY A 16 2.17 -7.24 -14.62
C GLY A 16 1.04 -6.43 -13.99
N ASP A 17 0.30 -7.01 -13.04
CA ASP A 17 -0.78 -6.31 -12.34
C ASP A 17 -0.44 -6.09 -10.87
N GLY A 18 0.26 -4.99 -10.62
CA GLY A 18 0.62 -4.55 -9.27
C GLY A 18 -0.58 -4.15 -8.41
N ALA A 19 -1.76 -3.94 -8.99
CA ALA A 19 -2.96 -3.60 -8.22
C ALA A 19 -3.48 -4.81 -7.41
N LYS A 20 -3.10 -6.03 -7.80
CA LYS A 20 -3.49 -7.27 -7.10
C LYS A 20 -3.11 -7.27 -5.64
N ILE A 21 -2.00 -6.64 -5.23
CA ILE A 21 -1.60 -6.56 -3.82
C ILE A 21 -2.66 -5.85 -2.96
N TYR A 22 -3.39 -4.90 -3.52
CA TYR A 22 -4.41 -4.15 -2.80
C TYR A 22 -5.74 -4.89 -2.77
N THR A 23 -6.05 -5.71 -3.77
CA THR A 23 -7.37 -6.36 -3.93
C THR A 23 -7.36 -7.84 -3.56
N ARG A 24 -6.27 -8.36 -2.97
CA ARG A 24 -6.17 -9.78 -2.60
C ARG A 24 -7.32 -10.21 -1.70
N LEU A 25 -7.91 -11.36 -2.01
CA LEU A 25 -9.01 -11.95 -1.26
C LEU A 25 -8.57 -12.44 0.13
N ASP A 26 -7.30 -12.83 0.28
CA ASP A 26 -6.71 -13.25 1.56
C ASP A 26 -6.28 -12.05 2.42
N ARG A 27 -7.18 -11.06 2.59
CA ARG A 27 -6.92 -9.76 3.23
C ARG A 27 -6.11 -9.88 4.52
N GLN A 28 -4.78 -9.76 4.42
CA GLN A 28 -3.89 -9.82 5.58
C GLN A 28 -3.91 -8.54 6.41
N VAL A 29 -4.29 -7.42 5.77
CA VAL A 29 -4.40 -6.11 6.39
C VAL A 29 -5.88 -5.75 6.48
N GLN A 30 -6.39 -5.72 7.72
CA GLN A 30 -7.80 -5.44 8.02
C GLN A 30 -8.02 -4.16 8.83
N THR A 31 -6.94 -3.52 9.29
CA THR A 31 -7.00 -2.26 10.04
C THR A 31 -6.12 -1.19 9.40
N VAL A 32 -6.37 0.07 9.73
CA VAL A 32 -5.57 1.21 9.25
C VAL A 32 -4.14 1.10 9.78
N GLU A 33 -3.96 0.69 11.02
CA GLU A 33 -2.64 0.50 11.65
C GLU A 33 -1.86 -0.61 10.95
N GLY A 34 -2.54 -1.70 10.57
CA GLY A 34 -1.93 -2.77 9.77
C GLY A 34 -1.50 -2.29 8.38
N LEU A 35 -2.26 -1.35 7.78
CA LEU A 35 -1.92 -0.76 6.50
C LEU A 35 -0.72 0.16 6.61
N MET A 36 -0.66 0.98 7.66
CA MET A 36 0.51 1.81 7.96
C MET A 36 1.76 0.94 8.12
N GLY A 37 1.68 -0.14 8.93
CA GLY A 37 2.80 -1.07 9.11
C GLY A 37 3.27 -1.70 7.80
N MET A 38 2.34 -2.11 6.93
CA MET A 38 2.68 -2.68 5.62
C MET A 38 3.30 -1.64 4.68
N VAL A 39 2.77 -0.42 4.64
CA VAL A 39 3.31 0.67 3.80
C VAL A 39 4.71 1.07 4.26
N THR A 40 4.95 1.16 5.57
CA THR A 40 6.29 1.40 6.14
C THR A 40 7.27 0.30 5.76
N PHE A 41 6.89 -0.96 5.95
CA PHE A 41 7.72 -2.10 5.53
C PHE A 41 8.06 -2.05 4.04
N CYS A 42 7.08 -1.74 3.18
CA CYS A 42 7.30 -1.60 1.74
C CYS A 42 8.22 -0.42 1.41
N ASN A 43 8.13 0.72 2.10
CA ASN A 43 9.02 1.87 1.93
C ASN A 43 10.48 1.51 2.24
N GLU A 44 10.72 0.73 3.29
CA GLU A 44 12.07 0.23 3.63
C GLU A 44 12.62 -0.73 2.56
N GLN A 45 11.79 -1.68 2.12
CA GLN A 45 12.18 -2.67 1.10
C GLN A 45 12.44 -2.03 -0.27
N ALA A 46 11.61 -1.05 -0.66
CA ALA A 46 11.77 -0.30 -1.89
C ALA A 46 12.84 0.80 -1.79
N ARG A 47 13.34 1.09 -0.58
CA ARG A 47 14.33 2.14 -0.28
C ARG A 47 13.93 3.49 -0.84
N THR A 48 12.63 3.81 -0.77
CA THR A 48 12.09 5.05 -1.36
C THR A 48 12.41 6.29 -0.55
N GLY A 49 12.76 6.14 0.73
CA GLY A 49 13.20 7.24 1.59
C GLY A 49 12.08 8.19 2.00
N LEU A 50 10.82 7.74 1.94
CA LEU A 50 9.67 8.55 2.31
C LEU A 50 9.63 8.79 3.83
N ASN A 51 9.23 9.99 4.21
CA ASN A 51 9.02 10.36 5.60
C ASN A 51 7.61 9.97 6.10
N GLU A 52 7.36 10.14 7.40
CA GLU A 52 6.09 9.75 8.04
C GLU A 52 4.85 10.40 7.41
N PHE A 53 4.89 11.69 7.07
CA PHE A 53 3.76 12.39 6.46
C PHE A 53 3.45 11.86 5.05
N GLU A 54 4.49 11.54 4.28
CA GLU A 54 4.34 10.96 2.95
C GLU A 54 3.75 9.54 3.01
N LEU A 55 4.10 8.77 4.04
CA LEU A 55 3.52 7.45 4.29
C LEU A 55 2.04 7.57 4.68
N ASP A 56 1.69 8.52 5.56
CA ASP A 56 0.31 8.79 5.95
C ASP A 56 -0.56 9.18 4.76
N ASP A 57 -0.07 10.03 3.86
CA ASP A 57 -0.75 10.39 2.62
C ASP A 57 -1.00 9.17 1.71
N ILE A 58 -0.03 8.25 1.63
CA ILE A 58 -0.17 7.00 0.88
C ILE A 58 -1.23 6.10 1.53
N VAL A 59 -1.22 5.98 2.86
CA VAL A 59 -2.20 5.18 3.61
C VAL A 59 -3.60 5.73 3.43
N ALA A 60 -3.79 7.05 3.52
CA ALA A 60 -5.06 7.72 3.26
C ALA A 60 -5.55 7.44 1.83
N TYR A 61 -4.69 7.63 0.84
CA TYR A 61 -5.00 7.32 -0.56
C TYR A 61 -5.41 5.86 -0.77
N LEU A 62 -4.71 4.91 -0.16
CA LEU A 62 -5.00 3.48 -0.28
C LEU A 62 -6.29 3.08 0.43
N LYS A 63 -6.59 3.70 1.58
CA LYS A 63 -7.85 3.51 2.29
C LYS A 63 -9.03 3.96 1.43
N GLU A 64 -8.96 5.17 0.87
CA GLU A 64 -10.03 5.75 0.03
C GLU A 64 -10.19 4.99 -1.29
N SER A 65 -9.08 4.73 -2.00
CA SER A 65 -9.12 4.16 -3.35
C SER A 65 -9.65 2.72 -3.40
N PHE A 66 -9.44 1.95 -2.34
CA PHE A 66 -9.82 0.53 -2.28
C PHE A 66 -10.94 0.25 -1.29
N ASN A 67 -11.49 1.31 -0.69
CA ASN A 67 -12.51 1.26 0.34
C ASN A 67 -12.27 0.16 1.39
N LYS A 68 -11.02 0.02 1.82
CA LYS A 68 -10.56 -1.20 2.52
C LYS A 68 -11.15 -1.41 3.91
N PHE A 69 -11.62 -0.33 4.54
CA PHE A 69 -12.01 -0.30 5.94
C PHE A 69 -13.40 0.28 6.19
N GLU A 70 -14.20 0.55 5.15
CA GLU A 70 -15.65 0.70 5.36
C GLU A 70 -16.21 -0.70 5.59
N PHE A 71 -16.37 -1.04 6.87
CA PHE A 71 -17.25 -2.10 7.31
C PHE A 71 -18.54 -1.42 7.77
N ASP A 72 -19.68 -1.84 7.19
CA ASP A 72 -21.02 -1.64 7.78
C ASP A 72 -21.17 -2.55 9.01
#